data_AF-A0A7H9HT36-F1
#
_entry.id   AF-A0A7H9HT36-F1
#
_cell.length_a   1.000
_cell.length_b   1.000
_cell.length_c   1.000
_cell.angle_alpha   90.00
_cell.angle_beta   90.00
_cell.angle_gamma   90.00
#
_symmetry.space_group_name_H-M   'P 1'
#
loop_
_entity.id
_entity.type
_entity.pdbx_description
1 polymer ?
#
loop_
_entity_poly.entity_id
_entity_poly.type
_entity_poly.pdbx_seq_one_letter_code
_entity_poly.pdbx_strand_id
1 'polypeptide(L)'
;MDEFNTNKTPIYRCLTYLEYSKLPPKLQDHYLNYCQAQFELERARILFERQGGLKGSAKRKAQQEVDWFKRTTTWSYLHAYIPLKRTDRLLTSQEMFNQVGSY
;
A
#
# COMPACT_ATOMS: atom_id res chain seq x y z
N MET A 1 23.69 -15.96 -39.34
CA MET A 1 22.22 -15.93 -39.51
C MET A 1 21.71 -16.82 -38.41
N ASP A 2 21.54 -16.26 -37.21
CA ASP A 2 21.25 -17.04 -36.02
C ASP A 2 19.75 -17.32 -35.94
N GLU A 3 19.42 -18.59 -35.76
CA GLU A 3 18.07 -19.13 -35.68
C GLU A 3 17.32 -18.51 -34.49
N PHE A 4 16.25 -17.76 -34.79
CA PHE A 4 15.34 -17.22 -33.78
C PHE A 4 14.49 -18.36 -33.20
N ASN A 5 14.98 -18.93 -32.11
CA ASN A 5 14.31 -19.96 -31.33
C ASN A 5 12.98 -19.42 -30.74
N THR A 6 11.85 -19.88 -31.26
CA THR A 6 10.49 -19.45 -30.93
C THR A 6 9.99 -19.85 -29.53
N ASN A 7 10.76 -20.66 -28.79
CA ASN A 7 10.39 -21.14 -27.46
C ASN A 7 11.04 -20.36 -26.31
N LYS A 8 11.78 -19.29 -26.61
CA LYS A 8 12.39 -18.41 -25.61
C LYS A 8 11.68 -17.07 -25.68
N THR A 9 11.12 -16.60 -24.56
CA THR A 9 10.65 -15.21 -24.46
C THR A 9 11.77 -14.29 -24.91
N PRO A 10 11.60 -13.53 -26.01
CA PRO A 10 12.67 -12.69 -26.50
C PRO A 10 12.99 -11.66 -25.42
N ILE A 11 14.22 -11.74 -24.88
CA ILE A 11 14.74 -10.73 -23.98
C ILE A 11 15.06 -9.52 -24.86
N TYR A 12 14.08 -8.64 -25.01
CA TYR A 12 14.26 -7.41 -25.73
C TYR A 12 15.14 -6.48 -24.90
N ARG A 13 16.43 -6.37 -25.27
CA ARG A 13 17.21 -5.17 -24.92
C ARG A 13 16.51 -3.95 -25.54
N CYS A 14 16.58 -2.77 -24.90
CA CYS A 14 16.11 -1.53 -25.52
C CYS A 14 16.82 -1.36 -26.87
N LEU A 15 16.09 -1.64 -27.94
CA LEU A 15 16.56 -1.50 -29.31
C LEU A 15 16.59 -0.01 -29.66
N THR A 16 17.64 0.38 -30.34
CA THR A 16 17.68 1.68 -31.01
C THR A 16 16.70 1.69 -32.18
N TYR A 17 16.25 2.87 -32.60
CA TYR A 17 15.32 3.01 -33.72
C TYR A 17 15.83 2.33 -35.01
N LEU A 18 17.15 2.37 -35.24
CA LEU A 18 17.80 1.76 -36.41
C LEU A 18 17.82 0.23 -36.38
N GLU A 19 17.76 -0.37 -35.19
CA GLU A 19 17.64 -1.82 -35.02
C GLU A 19 16.19 -2.27 -35.13
N TYR A 20 15.27 -1.49 -34.55
CA TYR A 20 13.83 -1.71 -34.64
C TYR A 20 13.34 -1.68 -36.09
N SER A 21 13.78 -0.70 -36.89
CA SER A 21 13.33 -0.55 -38.28
C SER A 21 13.73 -1.71 -39.19
N LYS A 22 14.74 -2.51 -38.79
CA LYS A 22 15.20 -3.70 -39.52
C LYS A 22 14.41 -4.96 -39.17
N LEU A 23 13.57 -4.92 -38.12
CA LEU A 23 12.78 -6.07 -37.71
C LEU A 23 11.59 -6.33 -38.64
N PRO A 24 11.15 -7.58 -38.79
CA PRO A 24 9.89 -7.91 -39.44
C PRO A 24 8.68 -7.23 -38.74
N PRO A 25 7.63 -6.82 -39.48
CA PRO A 25 6.49 -6.10 -38.92
C PRO A 25 5.83 -6.80 -37.71
N LYS A 26 5.67 -8.13 -37.76
CA LYS A 26 5.12 -8.89 -36.63
C LYS A 26 5.97 -8.76 -35.36
N LEU A 27 7.29 -8.74 -35.49
CA LEU A 27 8.22 -8.59 -34.36
C LEU A 27 8.30 -7.14 -33.87
N GLN A 28 8.08 -6.17 -34.75
CA GLN A 28 7.95 -4.77 -34.39
C GLN A 28 6.74 -4.55 -33.47
N ASP A 29 5.57 -5.08 -33.84
CA ASP A 29 4.36 -4.98 -33.01
C ASP A 29 4.55 -5.65 -31.64
N HIS A 30 5.16 -6.83 -31.60
CA HIS A 30 5.50 -7.50 -30.34
C HIS A 30 6.46 -6.68 -29.46
N TYR A 31 7.46 -6.04 -30.07
CA TYR A 31 8.40 -5.18 -29.37
C TYR A 31 7.72 -3.94 -28.80
N LEU A 32 6.84 -3.28 -29.57
CA LEU A 32 6.07 -2.13 -29.09
C LEU A 32 5.17 -2.49 -27.91
N ASN A 33 4.47 -3.62 -27.99
CA ASN A 33 3.66 -4.13 -26.89
C ASN A 33 4.49 -4.41 -25.63
N TYR A 34 5.70 -4.97 -25.81
CA TYR A 34 6.64 -5.18 -24.71
C TYR A 34 7.07 -3.83 -24.08
N CYS A 35 7.45 -2.84 -24.89
CA CYS A 35 7.85 -1.52 -24.40
C CYS A 35 6.73 -0.83 -23.63
N GLN A 36 5.49 -0.92 -24.13
CA GLN A 36 4.33 -0.37 -23.43
C GLN A 36 4.14 -1.03 -22.06
N ALA A 37 4.19 -2.36 -22.00
CA ALA A 37 4.05 -3.10 -20.73
C ALA A 37 5.15 -2.73 -19.72
N GLN A 38 6.40 -2.59 -20.17
CA GLN A 38 7.51 -2.15 -19.31
C GLN A 38 7.30 -0.72 -18.79
N PHE A 39 6.85 0.20 -19.66
CA PHE A 39 6.56 1.58 -19.28
C PHE A 39 5.45 1.65 -18.22
N GLU A 40 4.36 0.89 -18.39
CA GLU A 40 3.28 0.85 -17.43
C GLU A 40 3.72 0.29 -16.07
N LEU A 41 4.58 -0.73 -16.07
CA LEU A 41 5.16 -1.32 -14.86
C LEU A 41 6.02 -0.28 -14.11
N GLU A 42 6.95 0.37 -14.79
CA GLU A 42 7.80 1.41 -14.18
C GLU A 42 6.98 2.62 -13.71
N ARG A 43 5.97 3.03 -14.48
CA ARG A 43 5.03 4.08 -14.06
C ARG A 43 4.30 3.69 -12.78
N ALA A 44 3.81 2.46 -12.67
CA ALA A 44 3.15 1.97 -11.46
C ALA A 44 4.09 1.96 -10.26
N ARG A 45 5.35 1.54 -10.47
CA ARG A 45 6.40 1.58 -9.44
C ARG A 45 6.67 3.00 -8.95
N ILE A 46 6.84 3.96 -9.84
CA ILE A 46 7.09 5.37 -9.48
C ILE A 46 5.90 5.96 -8.73
N LEU A 47 4.67 5.68 -9.16
CA LEU A 47 3.46 6.12 -8.46
C LEU A 47 3.38 5.53 -7.05
N PHE A 48 3.72 4.25 -6.90
CA PHE A 48 3.78 3.58 -5.60
C PHE A 48 4.84 4.20 -4.69
N GLU A 49 6.05 4.44 -5.20
CA GLU A 49 7.13 5.11 -4.46
C GLU A 49 6.72 6.54 -4.04
N ARG A 50 6.06 7.29 -4.93
CA ARG A 50 5.52 8.63 -4.63
C ARG A 50 4.44 8.62 -3.53
N GLN A 51 3.67 7.54 -3.42
CA GLN A 51 2.70 7.34 -2.33
C GLN A 51 3.35 6.90 -1.01
N GLY A 52 4.69 6.87 -0.94
CA GLY A 52 5.47 6.48 0.22
C GLY A 52 6.02 5.05 0.14
N GLY A 53 5.71 4.32 -0.93
CA GLY A 53 6.21 2.97 -1.19
C GLY A 53 5.91 1.97 -0.07
N LEU A 54 6.82 0.99 0.09
CA LEU A 54 6.70 -0.05 1.13
C LEU A 54 6.72 0.55 2.55
N LYS A 55 7.50 1.61 2.77
CA LYS A 55 7.57 2.28 4.08
C LYS A 55 6.27 3.01 4.42
N GLY A 56 5.67 3.70 3.44
CA GLY A 56 4.40 4.41 3.60
C GLY A 56 3.23 3.46 3.84
N SER A 57 3.19 2.35 3.10
CA SER A 57 2.19 1.29 3.33
C SER A 57 2.36 0.60 4.68
N ALA A 58 3.59 0.25 5.08
CA ALA A 58 3.88 -0.30 6.39
C ALA A 58 3.48 0.66 7.53
N LYS A 59 3.78 1.95 7.38
CA LYS A 59 3.36 2.99 8.35
C LYS A 59 1.84 3.09 8.46
N ARG A 60 1.12 3.05 7.32
CA ARG A 60 -0.35 3.09 7.31
C ARG A 60 -0.94 1.87 8.01
N LYS A 61 -0.39 0.67 7.75
CA LYS A 61 -0.82 -0.56 8.42
C LYS A 61 -0.56 -0.52 9.92
N ALA A 62 0.65 -0.10 10.34
CA ALA A 62 0.97 0.06 11.76
C ALA A 62 0.00 1.02 12.47
N GLN A 63 -0.36 2.14 11.83
CA GLN A 63 -1.34 3.08 12.38
C GLN A 63 -2.73 2.43 12.54
N GLN A 64 -3.17 1.66 11.53
CA GLN A 64 -4.46 0.95 11.60
C GLN A 64 -4.51 -0.06 12.76
N GLU A 65 -3.43 -0.81 12.98
CA GLU A 65 -3.33 -1.76 14.11
C GLU A 65 -3.36 -1.03 15.46
N VAL A 66 -2.63 0.09 15.58
CA VAL A 66 -2.66 0.93 16.79
C VAL A 66 -4.05 1.48 17.05
N ASP A 67 -4.74 1.97 16.01
CA ASP A 67 -6.10 2.51 16.14
C ASP A 67 -7.11 1.42 16.51
N TRP A 68 -6.97 0.21 15.95
CA TRP A 68 -7.76 -0.94 16.33
C TRP A 68 -7.53 -1.32 17.80
N PHE A 69 -6.27 -1.41 18.24
CA PHE A 69 -5.92 -1.70 19.62
C PHE A 69 -6.48 -0.67 20.59
N LYS A 70 -6.36 0.63 20.25
CA LYS A 70 -6.97 1.72 21.04
C LYS A 70 -8.47 1.55 21.17
N ARG A 71 -9.19 1.22 20.08
CA ARG A 71 -10.64 0.98 20.15
C ARG A 71 -10.95 -0.17 21.10
N THR A 72 -10.30 -1.32 20.94
CA THR A 72 -10.54 -2.50 21.78
C THR A 72 -10.25 -2.23 23.25
N THR A 73 -9.15 -1.53 23.56
CA THR A 73 -8.77 -1.19 24.94
C THR A 73 -9.66 -0.10 25.55
N THR A 74 -10.13 0.87 24.76
CA THR A 74 -11.07 1.89 25.25
C THR A 74 -12.39 1.24 25.66
N TRP A 75 -12.90 0.29 24.87
CA TRP A 75 -14.11 -0.47 25.22
C TRP A 75 -13.90 -1.36 26.46
N SER A 76 -12.76 -2.03 26.61
CA SER A 76 -12.51 -2.85 27.79
C SER A 76 -12.38 -2.03 29.08
N TYR A 77 -11.71 -0.88 29.02
CA TYR A 77 -11.60 0.03 30.16
C TYR A 77 -12.93 0.67 30.54
N LEU A 78 -13.80 0.99 29.57
CA LEU A 78 -15.13 1.54 29.83
C LEU A 78 -15.96 0.61 30.70
N HIS A 79 -15.86 -0.71 30.53
CA HIS A 79 -16.56 -1.69 31.36
C HIS A 79 -15.96 -1.83 32.77
N ALA A 80 -14.65 -1.67 32.92
CA ALA A 80 -13.99 -1.71 34.23
C ALA A 80 -14.36 -0.50 35.12
N TYR A 81 -14.69 0.63 34.50
CA TYR A 81 -15.12 1.85 35.21
C TYR A 81 -16.63 1.97 35.40
N ILE A 82 -17.46 0.98 34.98
CA ILE A 82 -18.87 0.96 35.36
C ILE A 82 -18.91 0.63 36.86
N PRO A 83 -19.27 1.60 37.74
CA PRO A 83 -19.29 1.32 39.16
C PRO A 83 -20.39 0.29 39.40
N LEU A 84 -20.06 -0.84 40.04
CA LEU A 84 -21.04 -1.84 40.50
C LEU A 84 -22.09 -1.24 41.46
N LYS A 85 -21.85 -0.03 41.95
CA LYS A 85 -22.81 0.75 42.72
C LYS A 85 -23.57 1.68 41.78
N ARG A 86 -24.77 1.27 41.39
CA ARG A 86 -25.86 2.16 40.94
C ARG A 86 -26.31 3.06 42.10
N THR A 87 -25.40 3.84 42.68
CA THR A 87 -25.71 4.77 43.77
C THR A 87 -25.74 6.19 43.21
N ASP A 88 -26.92 6.56 42.72
CA ASP A 88 -27.61 7.84 42.91
C ASP A 88 -26.91 9.20 42.75
N ARG A 89 -25.74 9.30 42.13
CA ARG A 89 -25.26 10.60 41.63
C ARG A 89 -24.74 10.49 40.21
N LEU A 90 -25.52 11.08 39.31
CA LEU A 90 -25.22 11.35 37.90
C LEU A 90 -23.98 12.25 37.79
N LEU A 91 -22.78 11.69 37.95
CA LEU A 91 -21.58 12.30 37.39
C LEU A 91 -21.46 11.78 35.97
N THR A 92 -21.49 12.71 35.02
CA THR A 92 -21.37 12.38 33.60
C THR A 92 -19.96 11.88 33.34
N SER A 93 -19.80 10.95 32.40
CA SER A 93 -18.51 10.32 32.04
C SER A 93 -17.38 11.34 31.76
N GLN A 94 -17.75 12.57 31.40
CA GLN A 94 -16.84 13.68 31.15
C GLN A 94 -16.17 14.24 32.42
N GLU A 95 -16.88 14.26 33.56
CA GLU A 95 -16.36 14.76 34.84
C GLU A 95 -15.34 13.80 35.45
N MET A 96 -15.56 12.48 35.27
CA MET A 96 -14.60 11.46 35.73
C MET A 96 -13.30 11.49 34.94
N PHE A 97 -13.35 11.76 33.63
CA PHE A 97 -12.16 11.86 32.80
C PHE A 97 -11.29 13.07 33.18
N ASN A 98 -11.91 14.20 33.53
CA ASN A 98 -11.22 15.42 33.92
C ASN A 98 -10.48 15.32 35.28
N GLN A 99 -10.94 14.47 36.20
CA GLN A 99 -10.27 14.26 37.50
C GLN A 99 -8.94 13.51 37.39
N VAL A 100 -8.80 12.61 36.41
CA VAL A 100 -7.59 11.80 36.24
C VAL A 100 -6.44 12.63 35.62
N GLY A 101 -6.75 13.71 34.91
CA GLY A 101 -5.77 14.59 34.27
C GLY A 101 -5.14 15.68 35.15
N SER A 102 -5.44 15.70 36.46
CA SER A 102 -4.90 16.70 37.40
C SER A 102 -3.87 16.05 38.34
N TYR A 103 -2.71 15.68 37.82
CA TYR A 103 -1.50 15.36 38.60
C TYR A 103 -0.28 15.99 37.95
#